data_AF-F8E202-F1
#
_entry.id   AF-F8E202-F1
#
_cell.length_a   1.000
_cell.length_b   1.000
_cell.length_c   1.000
_cell.angle_alpha   90.00
_cell.angle_beta   90.00
_cell.angle_gamma   90.00
#
_symmetry.space_group_name_H-M   'P 1'
#
loop_
_entity.id
_entity.type
_entity.pdbx_description
1 polymer ?
#
loop_
_entity_poly.entity_id
_entity_poly.type
_entity_poly.pdbx_seq_one_letter_code
_entity_poly.pdbx_strand_id
1 'polypeptide(L)'
;MSKFATRAFDIRNVIGGLLGLYGLILLASFGFLDPGIDASTGQPKDNIYNLYAGIAMVAVAVIFFVWARLSPVRADEGMASAEEIERIEGANL
;
A
#
# COMPACT_ATOMS: atom_id res chain seq x y z
N MET A 1 24.91 -4.20 2.81
CA MET A 1 23.51 -3.75 2.68
C MET A 1 22.86 -3.79 4.06
N SER A 2 22.30 -2.69 4.58
CA SER A 2 21.76 -2.69 5.95
C SER A 2 20.47 -3.51 6.01
N LYS A 3 20.34 -4.38 7.03
CA LYS A 3 19.16 -5.24 7.30
C LYS A 3 17.82 -4.48 7.39
N PHE A 4 17.87 -3.15 7.51
CA PHE A 4 16.69 -2.28 7.56
C PHE A 4 15.98 -2.12 6.21
N ALA A 5 16.72 -2.15 5.09
CA ALA A 5 16.13 -1.92 3.77
C ALA A 5 15.10 -3.01 3.42
N THR A 6 15.42 -4.29 3.67
CA THR A 6 14.54 -5.42 3.35
C THR A 6 13.24 -5.42 4.17
N ARG A 7 13.24 -4.86 5.39
CA ARG A 7 12.04 -4.77 6.24
C ARG A 7 11.17 -3.56 5.90
N ALA A 8 11.77 -2.47 5.40
CA ALA A 8 11.05 -1.29 4.94
C ALA A 8 10.32 -1.53 3.60
N PHE A 9 10.85 -2.41 2.75
CA PHE A 9 10.26 -2.79 1.46
C PHE A 9 9.33 -4.02 1.55
N ASP A 10 8.54 -4.15 2.62
CA ASP A 10 7.43 -5.11 2.64
C ASP A 10 6.27 -4.59 1.76
N ILE A 11 5.84 -5.38 0.79
CA ILE A 11 4.77 -5.01 -0.15
C ILE A 11 3.48 -4.60 0.57
N ARG A 12 3.19 -5.16 1.76
CA ARG A 12 1.99 -4.81 2.54
C ARG A 12 2.07 -3.41 3.12
N ASN A 13 3.27 -2.98 3.52
CA ASN A 13 3.47 -1.60 4.00
C ASN A 13 3.38 -0.61 2.84
N VAL A 14 3.87 -0.97 1.65
CA VAL A 14 3.75 -0.14 0.45
C VAL A 14 2.28 -0.01 0.03
N ILE A 15 1.56 -1.12 -0.10
CA ILE A 15 0.12 -1.11 -0.45
C ILE A 15 -0.69 -0.36 0.61
N GLY A 16 -0.49 -0.68 1.90
CA GLY A 16 -1.17 0.00 2.99
C GLY A 16 -0.89 1.50 3.03
N GLY A 17 0.36 1.91 2.79
CA GLY A 17 0.76 3.31 2.71
C GLY A 17 0.09 4.07 1.56
N LEU A 18 0.09 3.50 0.36
CA LEU A 18 -0.54 4.10 -0.81
C LEU A 18 -2.07 4.22 -0.64
N LEU A 19 -2.72 3.15 -0.18
CA LEU A 19 -4.16 3.15 0.09
C LEU A 19 -4.52 4.15 1.20
N GLY A 20 -3.75 4.17 2.29
CA GLY A 20 -3.98 5.07 3.42
C GLY A 20 -3.81 6.53 3.03
N LEU A 21 -2.72 6.87 2.34
CA LEU A 21 -2.47 8.23 1.88
C LEU A 21 -3.57 8.70 0.92
N TYR A 22 -3.95 7.90 -0.07
CA TYR A 22 -5.01 8.27 -0.99
C TYR A 22 -6.38 8.32 -0.33
N GLY A 23 -6.68 7.41 0.60
CA GLY A 23 -7.89 7.46 1.41
C GLY A 23 -8.00 8.77 2.20
N LEU A 24 -6.91 9.22 2.84
CA LEU A 24 -6.86 10.52 3.52
C LEU A 24 -7.06 11.70 2.55
N ILE A 25 -6.49 11.63 1.34
CA ILE A 25 -6.74 12.62 0.29
C ILE A 25 -8.23 12.69 -0.05
N LEU A 26 -8.92 11.54 -0.21
CA LEU A 26 -10.35 11.53 -0.49
C LEU A 26 -11.18 12.09 0.67
N LEU A 27 -10.83 11.77 1.91
CA LEU A 27 -11.51 12.35 3.09
C LEU A 27 -11.31 13.87 3.17
N ALA A 28 -10.11 14.36 2.85
CA ALA A 28 -9.84 15.79 2.75
C ALA A 28 -10.64 16.42 1.59
N SER A 29 -10.71 15.76 0.43
CA SER A 29 -11.51 16.22 -0.70
C SER A 29 -13.00 16.32 -0.37
N PHE A 30 -13.54 15.37 0.40
CA PHE A 30 -14.92 15.43 0.87
C PHE A 30 -15.20 16.65 1.76
N GLY A 31 -14.28 16.95 2.69
CA GLY A 31 -14.49 18.00 3.70
C GLY A 31 -14.10 19.41 3.27
N PHE A 32 -13.17 19.55 2.32
CA PHE A 32 -12.52 20.84 2.04
C PHE A 32 -12.51 21.25 0.56
N LEU A 33 -12.74 20.33 -0.38
CA LEU A 33 -12.66 20.63 -1.81
C LEU A 33 -14.05 20.65 -2.46
N ASP A 34 -14.17 21.47 -3.51
CA ASP A 34 -15.33 21.47 -4.39
C ASP A 34 -15.37 20.15 -5.20
N PRO A 35 -16.48 19.40 -5.19
CA PRO A 35 -16.60 18.14 -5.93
C PRO A 35 -16.58 18.32 -7.47
N GLY A 36 -16.74 19.55 -7.94
CA GLY A 36 -16.75 19.92 -9.34
C GLY A 36 -18.03 19.50 -10.06
N ILE A 37 -18.00 19.65 -11.38
CA ILE A 37 -19.14 19.37 -12.26
C ILE A 37 -18.94 18.03 -12.97
N ASP A 38 -20.02 17.26 -13.10
CA ASP A 38 -20.09 16.10 -13.97
C ASP A 38 -20.21 16.55 -15.43
N ALA A 39 -19.23 16.18 -16.26
CA ALA A 39 -19.17 16.58 -17.66
C ALA A 39 -20.29 15.97 -18.53
N SER A 40 -20.91 14.87 -18.07
CA SER A 40 -21.99 14.20 -18.80
C SER A 40 -23.35 14.81 -18.54
N THR A 41 -23.60 15.30 -17.32
CA THR A 41 -24.91 15.83 -16.91
C THR A 41 -24.92 17.35 -16.70
N GLY A 42 -23.74 17.98 -16.59
CA GLY A 42 -23.59 19.39 -16.26
C GLY A 42 -23.97 19.73 -14.81
N GLN A 43 -24.21 18.73 -13.96
CA GLN A 43 -24.61 18.91 -12.56
C GLN A 43 -23.42 18.79 -11.61
N PRO A 44 -23.49 19.38 -10.40
CA PRO A 44 -22.49 19.15 -9.36
C PRO A 44 -22.36 17.66 -9.05
N LYS A 45 -21.12 17.18 -8.90
CA LYS A 45 -20.86 15.84 -8.40
C LYS A 45 -21.25 15.77 -6.91
N ASP A 46 -21.72 14.60 -6.50
CA ASP A 46 -21.92 14.32 -5.09
C ASP A 46 -20.56 14.05 -4.42
N ASN A 47 -20.20 14.86 -3.43
CA ASN A 47 -18.94 14.71 -2.71
C ASN A 47 -18.95 13.45 -1.81
N ILE A 48 -20.11 12.89 -1.48
CA ILE A 48 -20.24 11.74 -0.58
C ILE A 48 -19.52 10.49 -1.11
N TYR A 49 -19.30 10.41 -2.42
CA TYR A 49 -18.49 9.34 -3.02
C TYR A 49 -17.06 9.33 -2.50
N ASN A 50 -16.46 10.51 -2.28
CA ASN A 50 -15.12 10.62 -1.70
C ASN A 50 -15.11 10.16 -0.23
N LEU A 51 -16.18 10.41 0.51
CA LEU A 51 -16.32 9.94 1.89
C LEU A 51 -16.34 8.41 1.96
N TYR A 52 -17.24 7.76 1.20
CA TYR A 52 -17.36 6.30 1.23
C TYR A 52 -16.10 5.60 0.73
N ALA A 53 -15.55 6.05 -0.40
CA ALA A 53 -14.31 5.50 -0.94
C ALA A 53 -13.13 5.74 0.02
N GLY A 54 -13.01 6.95 0.58
CA GLY A 54 -11.96 7.30 1.53
C GLY A 54 -11.99 6.43 2.79
N ILE A 55 -13.16 6.25 3.41
CA ILE A 55 -13.31 5.39 4.59
C ILE A 55 -12.94 3.93 4.27
N ALA A 56 -13.43 3.39 3.16
CA ALA A 56 -13.11 2.03 2.75
C ALA A 56 -11.60 1.83 2.54
N MET A 57 -10.93 2.77 1.87
CA MET A 57 -9.49 2.69 1.63
C MET A 57 -8.67 2.80 2.93
N VAL A 58 -9.05 3.69 3.85
CA VAL A 58 -8.40 3.80 5.17
C VAL A 58 -8.60 2.51 5.98
N ALA A 59 -9.80 1.92 5.97
CA ALA A 59 -10.05 0.65 6.65
C ALA A 59 -9.15 -0.48 6.09
N VAL A 60 -9.03 -0.59 4.77
CA VAL A 60 -8.14 -1.57 4.12
C VAL A 60 -6.68 -1.30 4.47
N ALA A 61 -6.24 -0.03 4.46
CA ALA A 61 -4.88 0.32 4.87
C ALA A 61 -4.56 -0.13 6.30
N VAL A 62 -5.49 0.10 7.24
CA VAL A 62 -5.36 -0.39 8.63
C VAL A 62 -5.23 -1.91 8.67
N ILE A 63 -6.05 -2.63 7.91
CA ILE A 63 -5.97 -4.10 7.81
C ILE A 63 -4.57 -4.53 7.32
N PHE A 64 -4.03 -3.89 6.29
CA PHE A 64 -2.70 -4.19 5.76
C PHE A 64 -1.59 -3.93 6.78
N PHE A 65 -1.65 -2.82 7.52
CA PHE A 65 -0.66 -2.52 8.56
C PHE A 65 -0.76 -3.48 9.75
N VAL A 66 -1.98 -3.83 10.18
CA VAL A 66 -2.19 -4.83 11.22
C VAL A 66 -1.64 -6.18 10.77
N TRP A 67 -1.91 -6.60 9.54
CA TRP A 67 -1.40 -7.86 9.01
C TRP A 67 0.12 -7.87 8.88
N ALA A 68 0.73 -6.79 8.37
CA ALA A 68 2.18 -6.64 8.32
C ALA A 68 2.81 -6.71 9.73
N ARG A 69 2.13 -6.16 10.74
CA ARG A 69 2.55 -6.18 12.14
C ARG A 69 2.41 -7.56 12.80
N LEU A 70 1.40 -8.34 12.41
CA LEU A 70 1.14 -9.68 12.93
C LEU A 70 1.97 -10.77 12.24
N SER A 71 2.33 -10.59 10.96
CA SER A 71 3.07 -11.58 10.18
C SER A 71 4.34 -10.97 9.57
N PRO A 72 5.37 -10.63 10.35
CA PRO A 72 6.57 -9.97 9.85
C PRO A 72 7.37 -10.86 8.88
N VAL A 73 7.85 -10.29 7.77
CA VAL A 73 8.78 -10.96 6.84
C VAL A 73 10.13 -11.18 7.52
N ARG A 74 10.62 -12.42 7.50
CA ARG A 74 11.94 -12.77 8.05
C ARG A 74 13.01 -12.41 7.03
N ALA A 75 14.01 -11.65 7.46
CA ALA A 75 15.09 -11.19 6.58
C ALA A 75 15.99 -12.33 6.05
N ASP A 76 15.99 -13.49 6.71
CA ASP A 76 16.90 -14.60 6.41
C ASP A 76 16.47 -15.43 5.19
N GLU A 77 15.19 -15.31 4.75
CA GLU A 77 14.65 -16.11 3.64
C GLU A 77 15.24 -15.71 2.27
N GLY A 78 15.50 -14.41 2.06
CA GLY A 78 16.03 -13.91 0.78
C GLY A 78 17.54 -14.13 0.59
N MET A 79 18.31 -14.16 1.70
CA MET A 79 19.75 -14.49 1.64
C MET A 79 19.96 -15.98 1.38
N ALA A 80 19.20 -16.85 2.05
CA ALA A 80 19.27 -18.29 1.84
C ALA A 80 18.94 -18.67 0.39
N SER A 81 17.93 -18.04 -0.23
CA SER A 81 17.59 -18.31 -1.63
C SER A 81 18.68 -17.85 -2.61
N ALA A 82 19.35 -16.73 -2.35
CA ALA A 82 20.41 -16.21 -3.23
C ALA A 82 21.69 -17.04 -3.13
N GLU A 83 22.09 -17.43 -1.92
CA GLU A 83 23.22 -18.32 -1.68
C GLU A 83 23.00 -19.72 -2.26
N GLU A 84 21.76 -20.25 -2.20
CA GLU A 84 21.38 -21.52 -2.81
C GLU A 84 21.47 -21.44 -4.35
N ILE A 85 20.98 -20.35 -4.96
CA ILE A 85 21.05 -20.12 -6.41
C ILE A 85 22.51 -20.04 -6.88
N GLU A 86 23.35 -19.26 -6.20
CA GLU A 86 24.79 -19.12 -6.53
C GLU A 86 25.54 -20.44 -6.35
N ARG A 87 25.20 -21.23 -5.31
CA ARG A 87 25.74 -22.57 -5.10
C ARG A 87 25.36 -23.53 -6.23
N ILE A 88 24.11 -23.52 -6.69
CA ILE A 88 23.63 -24.38 -7.78
C ILE A 88 24.29 -23.98 -9.10
N GLU A 89 24.41 -22.69 -9.37
CA GLU A 89 25.03 -22.17 -10.59
C GLU A 89 26.54 -22.46 -10.61
N GLY A 90 27.24 -22.27 -9.49
CA GLY A 90 28.66 -22.61 -9.35
C GLY A 90 28.97 -24.11 -9.33
N ALA A 91 27.99 -24.97 -9.00
CA ALA A 91 28.14 -26.43 -9.07
C ALA A 91 27.90 -27.00 -10.48
N ASN A 92 27.34 -26.21 -11.39
CA ASN A 92 27.08 -26.58 -12.79
C ASN A 92 28.15 -26.05 -13.78
N LEU A 93 29.21 -25.42 -13.26
CA LEU A 93 30.40 -24.98 -14.00
C LEU A 93 31.58 -25.94 -13.73
#